data_AF-A0A8T3Y920-F1
#
_entry.id   AF-A0A8T3Y920-F1
#
_cell.length_a   1.000
_cell.length_b   1.000
_cell.length_c   1.000
_cell.angle_alpha   90.00
_cell.angle_beta   90.00
_cell.angle_gamma   90.00
#
_symmetry.space_group_name_H-M   'P 1'
#
loop_
_entity.id
_entity.type
_entity.pdbx_description
1 polymer ?
#
loop_
_entity_poly.entity_id
_entity_poly.type
_entity_poly.pdbx_seq_one_letter_code
_entity_poly.pdbx_strand_id
1 'polypeptide(L)'
;MERGNVHRAGRRSVRQTQMKLPPLKPRKRVSHKGQNGHVLVIGGSEDYIGAPALVGMAALAVLRSGADLVTVAAPAKVAWAINCISPDIITKKIQYTNTTGNAGMTHGGTGDVLAGIIAGLVAQGNDLLTSARVATYANGKAAELLHKKRGFGYLASDLVQALPIILKRFQHQT
;
A
#
# COMPACT_ATOMS: atom_id res chain seq x y z
N MET A 1 -9.87 -22.20 66.34
CA MET A 1 -10.75 -21.20 65.69
C MET A 1 -9.83 -20.15 65.07
N GLU A 2 -9.53 -20.20 63.76
CA GLU A 2 -10.30 -19.54 62.67
C GLU A 2 -10.46 -18.03 62.94
N ARG A 3 -10.14 -17.03 62.11
CA ARG A 3 -9.86 -16.76 60.67
C ARG A 3 -9.15 -15.38 60.66
N GLY A 4 -8.49 -14.84 59.64
CA GLY A 4 -8.29 -15.20 58.25
C GLY A 4 -7.44 -14.10 57.63
N ASN A 5 -6.43 -14.47 56.85
CA ASN A 5 -5.68 -13.54 56.00
C ASN A 5 -5.75 -14.09 54.58
N VAL A 6 -6.69 -13.61 53.76
CA VAL A 6 -6.68 -13.82 52.30
C VAL A 6 -7.62 -12.82 51.60
N HIS A 7 -7.12 -11.60 51.37
CA HIS A 7 -7.50 -10.84 50.19
C HIS A 7 -6.32 -10.80 49.21
N ARG A 8 -6.03 -11.95 48.58
CA ARG A 8 -5.25 -11.98 47.35
C ARG A 8 -6.19 -11.67 46.19
N ALA A 9 -6.29 -10.38 45.85
CA ALA A 9 -6.86 -9.96 44.57
C ALA A 9 -6.09 -10.67 43.45
N GLY A 10 -6.82 -11.46 42.64
CA GLY A 10 -6.26 -12.28 41.59
C GLY A 10 -5.58 -11.44 40.52
N ARG A 11 -4.24 -11.42 40.53
CA ARG A 11 -3.46 -11.17 39.31
C ARG A 11 -3.71 -12.34 38.36
N ARG A 12 -4.72 -12.23 37.49
CA ARG A 12 -4.80 -13.08 36.30
C ARG A 12 -3.58 -12.75 35.45
N SER A 13 -2.53 -13.54 35.64
CA SER A 13 -1.40 -13.62 34.72
C SER A 13 -1.97 -13.91 33.33
N VAL A 14 -1.92 -12.92 32.46
CA VAL A 14 -2.09 -13.12 31.02
C VAL A 14 -0.94 -14.04 30.63
N ARG A 15 -1.22 -15.35 30.52
CA ARG A 15 -0.27 -16.29 29.95
C ARG A 15 0.02 -15.84 28.53
N GLN A 16 1.09 -15.09 28.33
CA GLN A 16 1.68 -14.86 27.01
C GLN A 16 2.11 -16.23 26.49
N THR A 17 1.20 -16.92 25.80
CA THR A 17 1.57 -18.07 24.98
C THR A 17 2.49 -17.49 23.90
N GLN A 18 3.78 -17.83 23.92
CA GLN A 18 4.69 -17.45 22.84
C GLN A 18 4.12 -18.01 21.54
N MET A 19 3.51 -17.15 20.73
CA MET A 19 3.02 -17.53 19.41
C MET A 19 4.22 -17.83 18.52
N LYS A 20 4.42 -19.09 18.15
CA LYS A 20 5.44 -19.49 17.18
C LYS A 20 4.97 -19.05 15.79
N LEU A 21 5.64 -18.05 15.20
CA LEU A 21 5.31 -17.55 13.87
C LEU A 21 5.49 -18.65 12.80
N PRO A 22 4.63 -18.70 11.76
CA PRO A 22 4.80 -19.64 10.67
C PRO A 22 6.08 -19.35 9.87
N PRO A 23 6.77 -20.38 9.36
CA PRO A 23 7.95 -20.17 8.51
C PRO A 23 7.56 -19.53 7.16
N LEU A 24 8.42 -18.64 6.66
CA LEU A 24 8.27 -18.07 5.31
C LEU A 24 8.53 -19.11 4.23
N LYS A 25 7.97 -18.90 3.03
CA LYS A 25 8.19 -19.79 1.88
C LYS A 25 9.69 -19.84 1.53
N PRO A 26 10.32 -21.03 1.53
CA PRO A 26 11.73 -21.16 1.18
C PRO A 26 11.96 -20.88 -0.30
N ARG A 27 13.06 -20.19 -0.62
CA ARG A 27 13.47 -19.93 -2.00
C ARG A 27 13.95 -21.24 -2.63
N LYS A 28 13.37 -21.62 -3.77
CA LYS A 28 13.81 -22.83 -4.49
C LYS A 28 15.21 -22.59 -5.08
N ARG A 29 16.11 -23.56 -4.96
CA ARG A 29 17.47 -23.49 -5.54
C ARG A 29 17.48 -23.27 -7.06
N VAL A 30 16.45 -23.78 -7.74
CA VAL A 30 16.22 -23.63 -9.19
C VAL A 30 15.28 -22.46 -9.53
N SER A 31 15.14 -21.46 -8.64
CA SER A 31 14.33 -20.29 -8.94
C SER A 31 15.09 -19.28 -9.79
N HIS A 32 14.38 -18.69 -10.77
CA HIS A 32 14.88 -17.61 -11.60
C HIS A 32 14.33 -16.26 -11.15
N LYS A 33 14.99 -15.19 -11.63
CA LYS A 33 14.57 -13.81 -11.39
C LYS A 33 13.11 -13.60 -11.81
N GLY A 34 12.28 -13.15 -10.86
CA GLY A 34 10.85 -12.91 -11.03
C GLY A 34 9.95 -14.01 -10.46
N GLN A 35 10.50 -15.18 -10.09
CA GLN A 35 9.73 -16.29 -9.54
C GLN A 35 9.47 -16.21 -8.03
N ASN A 36 10.24 -15.39 -7.31
CA ASN A 36 10.10 -15.16 -5.87
C ASN A 36 9.49 -13.80 -5.53
N GLY A 37 8.81 -13.18 -6.49
CA GLY A 37 8.02 -11.97 -6.29
C GLY A 37 8.63 -10.74 -6.95
N HIS A 38 7.74 -9.92 -7.50
CA HIS A 38 8.03 -8.62 -8.07
C HIS A 38 7.07 -7.61 -7.45
N VAL A 39 7.62 -6.57 -6.83
CA VAL A 39 6.85 -5.55 -6.12
C VAL A 39 6.98 -4.20 -6.84
N LEU A 40 5.86 -3.51 -7.01
CA LEU A 40 5.83 -2.11 -7.41
C LEU A 40 5.69 -1.24 -6.16
N VAL A 41 6.61 -0.30 -5.98
CA VAL A 41 6.51 0.80 -5.01
C VAL A 41 6.12 2.06 -5.78
N ILE A 42 5.04 2.72 -5.38
CA ILE A 42 4.57 3.95 -6.03
C ILE A 42 4.76 5.08 -5.04
N GLY A 43 5.46 6.13 -5.44
CA GLY A 43 5.66 7.28 -4.57
C GLY A 43 6.66 8.27 -5.14
N GLY A 44 7.07 9.19 -4.27
CA GLY A 44 7.93 10.30 -4.67
C GLY A 44 7.11 11.48 -5.17
N SER A 45 7.57 12.67 -4.83
CA SER A 45 6.99 13.93 -5.26
C SER A 45 8.12 14.90 -5.57
N GLU A 46 7.89 15.79 -6.53
CA GLU A 46 8.82 16.89 -6.81
C GLU A 46 8.88 17.88 -5.64
N ASP A 47 7.80 17.98 -4.86
CA ASP A 47 7.66 18.96 -3.78
C ASP A 47 8.07 18.42 -2.41
N TYR A 48 8.01 17.09 -2.21
CA TYR A 48 8.37 16.46 -0.93
C TYR A 48 9.76 15.83 -1.01
N ILE A 49 10.77 16.57 -0.54
CA ILE A 49 12.19 16.17 -0.55
C ILE A 49 12.46 14.86 0.20
N GLY A 50 11.71 14.57 1.28
CA GLY A 50 11.84 13.31 2.03
C GLY A 50 11.26 12.10 1.30
N ALA A 51 10.37 12.30 0.33
CA ALA A 51 9.67 11.22 -0.34
C ALA A 51 10.61 10.32 -1.19
N PRO A 52 11.55 10.84 -2.01
CA PRO A 52 12.52 10.01 -2.71
C PRO A 52 13.30 9.06 -1.78
N ALA A 53 13.79 9.57 -0.64
CA ALA A 53 14.59 8.78 0.29
C ALA A 53 13.76 7.66 0.93
N LEU A 54 12.56 7.98 1.43
CA LEU A 54 11.68 6.99 2.05
C LEU A 54 11.21 5.93 1.04
N VAL A 55 10.93 6.32 -0.20
CA VAL A 55 10.58 5.39 -1.28
C VAL A 55 11.76 4.48 -1.62
N GLY A 56 12.98 5.02 -1.68
CA GLY A 56 14.19 4.23 -1.85
C GLY A 56 14.38 3.21 -0.73
N MET A 57 14.20 3.63 0.53
CA MET A 57 14.29 2.75 1.70
C MET A 57 13.21 1.67 1.69
N ALA A 58 11.98 1.99 1.28
CA ALA A 58 10.91 1.02 1.10
C ALA A 58 11.27 -0.01 0.02
N ALA A 59 11.87 0.44 -1.09
CA ALA A 59 12.30 -0.44 -2.16
C ALA A 59 13.43 -1.38 -1.72
N LEU A 60 14.38 -0.89 -0.92
CA LEU A 60 15.42 -1.72 -0.32
C LEU A 60 14.85 -2.71 0.71
N ALA A 61 13.86 -2.28 1.50
CA ALA A 61 13.18 -3.17 2.44
C ALA A 61 12.52 -4.35 1.70
N VAL A 62 11.84 -4.09 0.58
CA VAL A 62 11.26 -5.12 -0.29
C VAL A 62 12.30 -6.15 -0.75
N LEU A 63 13.45 -5.69 -1.26
CA LEU A 63 14.51 -6.59 -1.71
C LEU A 63 15.08 -7.40 -0.54
N ARG A 64 15.29 -6.76 0.61
CA ARG A 64 15.79 -7.42 1.83
C ARG A 64 14.78 -8.39 2.45
N SER A 65 13.48 -8.21 2.19
CA SER A 65 12.43 -9.14 2.60
C SER A 65 12.32 -10.38 1.70
N GLY A 66 13.09 -10.46 0.60
CA GLY A 66 13.21 -11.67 -0.22
C GLY A 66 12.54 -11.61 -1.60
N ALA A 67 12.00 -10.46 -2.01
CA ALA A 67 11.53 -10.27 -3.38
C ALA A 67 12.71 -10.32 -4.36
N ASP A 68 12.51 -10.88 -5.57
CA ASP A 68 13.55 -10.88 -6.61
C ASP A 68 13.75 -9.50 -7.20
N LEU A 69 12.66 -8.73 -7.28
CA LEU A 69 12.59 -7.49 -8.01
C LEU A 69 11.74 -6.47 -7.27
N VAL A 70 12.22 -5.23 -7.28
CA VAL A 70 11.43 -4.06 -6.95
C VAL A 70 11.46 -3.09 -8.11
N THR A 71 10.30 -2.54 -8.44
CA THR A 71 10.19 -1.41 -9.35
C THR A 71 9.60 -0.23 -8.61
N VAL A 72 10.20 0.94 -8.75
CA VAL A 72 9.70 2.19 -8.20
C VAL A 72 9.08 3.03 -9.31
N ALA A 73 7.80 3.36 -9.21
CA ALA A 73 7.14 4.33 -10.08
C ALA A 73 7.12 5.71 -9.40
N ALA A 74 7.82 6.68 -10.00
CA ALA A 74 7.95 8.04 -9.47
C ALA A 74 8.07 9.09 -10.61
N PRO A 75 7.76 10.38 -10.35
CA PRO A 75 8.00 11.47 -11.30
C PRO A 75 9.43 11.44 -11.84
N ALA A 76 9.64 11.85 -13.09
CA ALA A 76 10.92 11.63 -13.78
C ALA A 76 12.14 12.15 -13.00
N LYS A 77 12.07 13.37 -12.46
CA LYS A 77 13.14 13.94 -11.64
C LYS A 77 13.41 13.13 -10.36
N VAL A 78 12.34 12.70 -9.71
CA VAL A 78 12.40 11.90 -8.47
C VAL A 78 12.95 10.50 -8.74
N ALA A 79 12.54 9.86 -9.83
CA ALA A 79 13.04 8.55 -10.24
C ALA A 79 14.56 8.56 -10.46
N TRP A 80 15.11 9.64 -11.04
CA TRP A 80 16.55 9.79 -11.15
C TRP A 80 17.24 9.91 -9.80
N ALA A 81 16.68 10.69 -8.86
CA ALA A 81 17.21 10.78 -7.50
C ALA A 81 17.18 9.43 -6.78
N ILE A 82 16.13 8.63 -6.97
CA ILE A 82 16.01 7.30 -6.35
C ILE A 82 17.05 6.32 -6.91
N ASN A 83 17.35 6.36 -8.21
CA ASN A 83 18.41 5.51 -8.79
C ASN A 83 19.79 5.77 -8.18
N CYS A 84 20.03 6.97 -7.63
CA CYS A 84 21.27 7.28 -6.92
C CYS A 84 21.37 6.61 -5.54
N ILE A 85 20.26 6.11 -4.98
CA ILE A 85 20.23 5.47 -3.65
C ILE A 85 20.82 4.05 -3.73
N SER A 86 20.44 3.28 -4.75
CA SER A 86 21.00 1.95 -5.00
C SER A 86 20.80 1.52 -6.45
N PRO A 87 21.81 0.87 -7.08
CA PRO A 87 21.69 0.31 -8.42
C PRO A 87 20.74 -0.91 -8.48
N ASP A 88 20.36 -1.50 -7.35
CA ASP A 88 19.44 -2.65 -7.28
C ASP A 88 17.97 -2.25 -7.53
N ILE A 89 17.67 -0.94 -7.46
CA ILE A 89 16.32 -0.41 -7.63
C ILE A 89 16.07 -0.13 -9.11
N ILE A 90 15.03 -0.75 -9.66
CA ILE A 90 14.54 -0.43 -11.00
C ILE A 90 13.56 0.73 -10.87
N THR A 91 13.78 1.86 -11.54
CA THR A 91 12.78 2.95 -11.59
C THR A 91 12.05 3.01 -12.92
N LYS A 92 10.74 3.25 -12.84
CA LYS A 92 9.87 3.62 -13.96
C LYS A 92 9.52 5.09 -13.80
N LYS A 93 10.01 5.90 -14.75
CA LYS A 93 9.67 7.33 -14.84
C LYS A 93 8.22 7.44 -15.29
N ILE A 94 7.35 7.91 -14.41
CA ILE A 94 5.95 8.12 -14.74
C ILE A 94 5.72 9.58 -15.14
N GLN A 95 5.08 9.77 -16.30
CA GLN A 95 4.47 11.05 -16.69
C GLN A 95 2.96 10.97 -16.45
N TYR A 96 2.60 10.72 -15.19
CA TYR A 96 1.21 10.63 -14.78
C TYR A 96 1.07 11.32 -13.44
N THR A 97 0.26 12.36 -13.42
CA THR A 97 -0.13 13.06 -12.20
C THR A 97 -1.62 12.87 -12.04
N ASN A 98 -2.02 12.21 -10.94
CA ASN A 98 -3.43 12.12 -10.61
C ASN A 98 -3.88 13.47 -10.05
N THR A 99 -4.77 14.15 -10.75
CA THR A 99 -5.37 15.42 -10.32
C THR A 99 -6.67 15.23 -9.55
N THR A 100 -7.08 13.99 -9.32
CA THR A 100 -8.33 13.67 -8.61
C THR A 100 -8.11 13.47 -7.11
N GLY A 101 -9.15 13.78 -6.34
CA GLY A 101 -9.12 13.68 -4.88
C GLY A 101 -9.41 15.01 -4.19
N ASN A 102 -9.36 15.01 -2.86
CA ASN A 102 -9.56 16.21 -2.05
C ASN A 102 -8.97 16.05 -0.64
N ALA A 103 -8.96 17.13 0.15
CA ALA A 103 -8.42 17.16 1.51
C ALA A 103 -9.06 16.13 2.47
N GLY A 104 -10.30 15.71 2.23
CA GLY A 104 -10.96 14.66 3.01
C GLY A 104 -10.28 13.29 2.88
N MET A 105 -9.33 13.13 1.96
CA MET A 105 -8.55 11.89 1.84
C MET A 105 -7.42 11.79 2.88
N THR A 106 -7.11 12.85 3.63
CA THR A 106 -6.03 12.83 4.65
C THR A 106 -6.43 12.13 5.95
N HIS A 107 -7.56 11.42 5.97
CA HIS A 107 -7.98 10.58 7.09
C HIS A 107 -7.27 9.22 7.08
N GLY A 108 -7.08 8.64 8.26
CA GLY A 108 -6.54 7.29 8.40
C GLY A 108 -7.39 6.27 7.61
N GLY A 109 -6.72 5.36 6.91
CA GLY A 109 -7.36 4.26 6.17
C GLY A 109 -7.56 4.48 4.67
N THR A 110 -7.49 5.71 4.15
CA THR A 110 -7.67 5.95 2.70
C THR A 110 -6.53 5.35 1.85
N GLY A 111 -5.33 5.29 2.43
CA GLY A 111 -4.18 4.58 1.84
C GLY A 111 -4.37 3.06 1.81
N ASP A 112 -5.02 2.49 2.84
CA ASP A 112 -5.34 1.06 2.88
C ASP A 112 -6.35 0.69 1.80
N VAL A 113 -7.35 1.55 1.60
CA VAL A 113 -8.32 1.40 0.51
C VAL A 113 -7.61 1.46 -0.85
N LEU A 114 -6.69 2.42 -1.06
CA LEU A 114 -5.91 2.49 -2.29
C LEU A 114 -5.09 1.21 -2.53
N ALA A 115 -4.41 0.71 -1.51
CA ALA A 115 -3.65 -0.54 -1.60
C ALA A 115 -4.54 -1.74 -1.97
N GLY A 116 -5.73 -1.83 -1.37
CA GLY A 116 -6.72 -2.85 -1.70
C GLY A 116 -7.21 -2.78 -3.15
N ILE A 117 -7.46 -1.57 -3.68
CA ILE A 117 -7.88 -1.40 -5.09
C ILE A 117 -6.76 -1.85 -6.03
N ILE A 118 -5.52 -1.43 -5.78
CA ILE A 118 -4.37 -1.84 -6.60
C ILE A 118 -4.22 -3.35 -6.57
N ALA A 119 -4.28 -3.97 -5.39
CA ALA A 119 -4.18 -5.42 -5.25
C ALA A 119 -5.29 -6.16 -6.01
N GLY A 120 -6.52 -5.67 -5.94
CA GLY A 120 -7.66 -6.24 -6.67
C GLY A 120 -7.48 -6.15 -8.19
N LEU A 121 -7.03 -5.02 -8.70
CA LEU A 121 -6.78 -4.84 -10.15
C LEU A 121 -5.62 -5.71 -10.63
N VAL A 122 -4.52 -5.81 -9.87
CA VAL A 122 -3.38 -6.68 -10.20
C VAL A 122 -3.80 -8.15 -10.17
N ALA A 123 -4.64 -8.56 -9.20
CA ALA A 123 -5.15 -9.93 -9.10
C ALA A 123 -6.03 -10.33 -10.29
N GLN A 124 -6.64 -9.37 -10.99
CA GLN A 124 -7.38 -9.60 -12.24
C GLN A 124 -6.46 -9.80 -13.45
N GLY A 125 -5.13 -9.70 -13.30
CA GLY A 125 -4.15 -9.86 -14.37
C GLY A 125 -3.73 -8.56 -15.05
N ASN A 126 -4.15 -7.40 -14.53
CA ASN A 126 -3.68 -6.10 -15.05
C ASN A 126 -2.21 -5.87 -14.67
N ASP A 127 -1.48 -5.14 -15.52
CA ASP A 127 -0.12 -4.75 -15.19
C ASP A 127 -0.08 -3.77 -13.98
N LEU A 128 1.06 -3.76 -13.29
CA LEU A 128 1.23 -3.00 -12.05
C LEU A 128 1.01 -1.48 -12.25
N LEU A 129 1.44 -0.93 -13.39
CA LEU A 129 1.37 0.51 -13.63
C LEU A 129 -0.04 0.95 -14.03
N THR A 130 -0.73 0.17 -14.85
CA THR A 130 -2.13 0.41 -15.19
C THR A 130 -3.01 0.28 -13.95
N SER A 131 -2.78 -0.77 -13.14
CA SER A 131 -3.48 -0.96 -11.87
C SER A 131 -3.29 0.25 -10.95
N ALA A 132 -2.06 0.74 -10.81
CA ALA A 132 -1.75 1.94 -10.03
C ALA A 132 -2.49 3.20 -10.52
N ARG A 133 -2.49 3.43 -11.84
CA ARG A 133 -3.13 4.60 -12.46
C ARG A 133 -4.64 4.59 -12.27
N VAL A 134 -5.28 3.46 -12.60
CA VAL A 134 -6.73 3.30 -12.46
C VAL A 134 -7.14 3.38 -10.99
N ALA A 135 -6.39 2.74 -10.08
CA ALA A 135 -6.69 2.78 -8.66
C ALA A 135 -6.59 4.19 -8.08
N THR A 136 -5.50 4.92 -8.35
CA THR A 136 -5.32 6.30 -7.85
C THR A 136 -6.43 7.23 -8.36
N TYR A 137 -6.78 7.11 -9.65
CA TYR A 137 -7.88 7.87 -10.25
C TYR A 137 -9.23 7.50 -9.62
N ALA A 138 -9.54 6.20 -9.50
CA ALA A 138 -10.81 5.74 -8.96
C ALA A 138 -10.99 6.15 -7.49
N ASN A 139 -9.93 6.02 -6.69
CA ASN A 139 -9.89 6.43 -5.28
C ASN A 139 -10.15 7.94 -5.13
N GLY A 140 -9.48 8.78 -5.95
CA GLY A 140 -9.68 10.23 -5.94
C GLY A 140 -11.05 10.67 -6.44
N LYS A 141 -11.58 10.03 -7.50
CA LYS A 141 -12.94 10.30 -7.98
C LYS A 141 -14.02 9.86 -7.01
N ALA A 142 -13.84 8.75 -6.31
CA ALA A 142 -14.76 8.34 -5.25
C ALA A 142 -14.78 9.39 -4.12
N ALA A 143 -13.62 9.89 -3.72
CA ALA A 143 -13.49 10.97 -2.74
C ALA A 143 -14.18 12.27 -3.19
N GLU A 144 -14.00 12.73 -4.43
CA GLU A 144 -14.70 13.91 -4.98
C GLU A 144 -16.23 13.72 -4.97
N LEU A 145 -16.71 12.53 -5.33
CA LEU A 145 -18.14 12.22 -5.33
C LEU A 145 -18.72 12.25 -3.91
N LEU A 146 -18.01 11.70 -2.93
CA LEU A 146 -18.40 11.73 -1.53
C LEU A 146 -18.35 13.14 -0.95
N HIS A 147 -17.36 13.94 -1.36
CA HIS A 147 -17.24 15.32 -0.92
C HIS A 147 -18.47 16.15 -1.27
N LYS A 148 -19.02 15.98 -2.48
CA LYS A 148 -20.26 16.64 -2.90
C LYS A 148 -21.47 16.27 -2.03
N LYS A 149 -21.48 15.08 -1.42
CA LYS A 149 -22.60 14.57 -0.63
C LYS A 149 -22.45 14.81 0.88
N ARG A 150 -21.23 14.77 1.40
CA ARG A 150 -20.94 14.73 2.85
C ARG A 150 -19.85 15.72 3.29
N GLY A 151 -19.39 16.61 2.41
CA GLY A 151 -18.25 17.48 2.70
C GLY A 151 -16.99 16.66 2.99
N PHE A 152 -16.16 17.08 3.93
CA PHE A 152 -14.94 16.35 4.29
C PHE A 152 -15.16 15.21 5.29
N GLY A 153 -16.38 15.00 5.79
CA GLY A 153 -16.69 14.05 6.87
C GLY A 153 -16.94 12.60 6.42
N TYR A 154 -16.49 12.19 5.23
CA TYR A 154 -16.62 10.80 4.79
C TYR A 154 -15.48 9.94 5.34
N LEU A 155 -15.76 8.67 5.60
CA LEU A 155 -14.78 7.71 6.10
C LEU A 155 -14.16 6.89 4.96
N ALA A 156 -13.05 6.20 5.25
CA ALA A 156 -12.45 5.26 4.31
C ALA A 156 -13.45 4.15 3.89
N SER A 157 -14.33 3.72 4.79
CA SER A 157 -15.40 2.76 4.49
C SER A 157 -16.44 3.30 3.50
N ASP A 158 -16.79 4.59 3.58
CA ASP A 158 -17.66 5.24 2.59
C ASP A 158 -16.99 5.26 1.21
N LEU A 159 -15.67 5.46 1.20
CA LEU A 159 -14.89 5.43 -0.03
C LEU A 159 -14.98 4.06 -0.70
N VAL A 160 -14.84 2.97 0.06
CA VAL A 160 -15.02 1.60 -0.45
C VAL A 160 -16.39 1.41 -1.11
N GLN A 161 -17.46 1.91 -0.49
CA GLN A 161 -18.82 1.79 -1.04
C GLN A 161 -19.02 2.58 -2.34
N ALA A 162 -18.28 3.69 -2.51
CA ALA A 162 -18.36 4.53 -3.70
C ALA A 162 -17.54 3.99 -4.90
N LEU A 163 -16.56 3.11 -4.66
CA LEU A 163 -15.65 2.61 -5.70
C LEU A 163 -16.33 1.92 -6.90
N PRO A 164 -17.32 1.01 -6.72
CA PRO A 164 -17.92 0.30 -7.84
C PRO A 164 -18.56 1.24 -8.88
N ILE A 165 -19.10 2.38 -8.42
CA ILE A 165 -19.70 3.40 -9.29
C ILE A 165 -18.67 3.96 -10.27
N ILE A 166 -17.43 4.17 -9.80
CA ILE A 166 -16.34 4.71 -10.62
C ILE A 166 -15.72 3.62 -11.47
N LEU A 167 -15.46 2.44 -10.89
CA LEU A 167 -14.81 1.33 -11.56
C LEU A 167 -15.62 0.76 -12.72
N LYS A 168 -16.96 0.84 -12.69
CA LYS A 168 -17.83 0.42 -13.80
C LYS A 168 -17.44 1.08 -15.13
N ARG A 169 -16.90 2.31 -15.10
CA ARG A 169 -16.45 3.04 -16.31
C ARG A 169 -15.28 2.36 -17.02
N PHE A 170 -14.52 1.53 -16.32
CA PHE A 170 -13.35 0.82 -16.83
C PHE A 170 -13.66 -0.65 -17.20
N GLN A 171 -14.87 -1.14 -16.90
CA GLN A 171 -15.25 -2.54 -17.12
C GLN A 171 -15.91 -2.79 -18.49
N HIS A 172 -16.09 -1.76 -19.33
CA HIS A 172 -16.85 -1.83 -20.60
C HIS A 172 -15.98 -1.67 -21.87
N GLN A 173 -14.72 -2.14 -21.88
CA GLN A 173 -13.85 -2.06 -23.06
C GLN A 173 -13.38 -3.44 -23.56
N THR A 174 -14.29 -4.40 -23.61
CA THR A 174 -14.13 -5.67 -24.35
C THR A 174 -15.27 -5.82 -25.32
#